data_AF-A0A182SHA3-F1
#
_entry.id   AF-A0A182SHA3-F1
#
_cell.length_a   1.000
_cell.length_b   1.000
_cell.length_c   1.000
_cell.angle_alpha   90.00
_cell.angle_beta   90.00
_cell.angle_gamma   90.00
#
_symmetry.space_group_name_H-M   'P 1'
#
loop_
_entity.id
_entity.type
_entity.pdbx_description
1 polymer ?
#
loop_
_entity_poly.entity_id
_entity_poly.type
_entity_poly.pdbx_seq_one_letter_code
_entity_poly.pdbx_strand_id
1 'polypeptide(L)'
;MADLKVMNDAKGMTVYRDHLPLLGEYGPGRAPNNFQIGDQVTVDLDIEIVQSLQHGHGGWTDGMFECLSTTGTVVGIDEDHDIVVAYPSSHRWTFNPTVLTIVSSPMMMLTDNQPQLFAVGDFVKICSDLERIKILQRGHGEWAEAMVPTLGKVGRVQQVYHDNDLKVEVCNTSWTYNPLAVTKVASSSDGATAVTTNGERLSAILKKLFEPHTSGDTTEELVKAAANGDKTMVENFLAGTTGQN
;
A
#
# COMPACT_ATOMS: atom_id res chain seq x y z
N MET A 1 25.87 27.91 -4.16
CA MET A 1 26.89 28.96 -3.98
C MET A 1 26.72 29.46 -2.55
N ALA A 2 27.79 29.63 -1.79
CA ALA A 2 27.72 30.13 -0.42
C ALA A 2 28.64 31.35 -0.33
N ASP A 3 28.02 32.54 -0.28
CA ASP A 3 28.74 33.82 -0.38
C ASP A 3 29.34 34.25 0.97
N LEU A 4 28.93 33.59 2.06
CA LEU A 4 29.34 33.89 3.42
C LEU A 4 29.93 32.66 4.11
N LYS A 5 30.93 32.90 4.96
CA LYS A 5 31.54 31.90 5.85
C LYS A 5 31.38 32.38 7.30
N VAL A 6 30.78 31.54 8.13
CA VAL A 6 30.58 31.82 9.56
C VAL A 6 31.94 31.83 10.28
N MET A 7 32.18 32.87 11.09
CA MET A 7 33.33 32.99 12.01
C MET A 7 32.94 32.65 13.45
N ASN A 8 31.76 33.11 13.89
CA ASN A 8 31.10 32.73 15.15
C ASN A 8 29.64 32.43 14.86
N ASP A 9 29.14 31.29 15.34
CA ASP A 9 27.75 30.90 15.13
C ASP A 9 26.77 31.67 16.03
N ALA A 10 25.54 31.80 15.55
CA ALA A 10 24.42 32.36 16.28
C ALA A 10 23.29 31.35 16.32
N LYS A 11 22.45 31.42 17.35
CA LYS A 11 21.33 30.49 17.51
C LYS A 11 20.24 30.82 16.49
N GLY A 12 19.96 29.87 15.60
CA GLY A 12 18.83 29.94 14.68
C GLY A 12 17.49 29.58 15.35
N MET A 13 16.44 29.57 14.54
CA MET A 13 15.12 29.08 14.93
C MET A 13 15.17 27.60 15.33
N THR A 14 14.29 27.19 16.25
CA THR A 14 14.13 25.78 16.64
C THR A 14 13.31 25.04 15.59
N VAL A 15 13.70 23.79 15.30
CA VAL A 15 13.00 22.90 14.35
C VAL A 15 12.71 21.57 15.02
N TYR A 16 11.64 20.91 14.59
CA TYR A 16 11.35 19.53 14.97
C TYR A 16 12.27 18.59 14.19
N ARG A 17 13.38 18.22 14.82
CA ARG A 17 14.47 17.44 14.19
C ARG A 17 13.96 16.22 13.43
N ASP A 18 13.06 15.45 14.05
CA ASP A 18 12.57 14.19 13.49
C ASP A 18 11.50 14.38 12.40
N HIS A 19 11.10 15.62 12.13
CA HIS A 19 10.15 16.00 11.08
C HIS A 19 10.85 16.65 9.88
N LEU A 20 12.18 16.81 9.93
CA LEU A 20 12.94 17.32 8.78
C LEU A 20 13.13 16.20 7.74
N PRO A 21 12.93 16.48 6.45
CA PRO A 21 13.19 15.49 5.41
C PRO A 21 14.68 15.15 5.34
N LEU A 22 14.98 13.87 5.11
CA LEU A 22 16.35 13.43 4.90
C LEU A 22 16.84 13.89 3.52
N LEU A 23 18.01 14.53 3.50
CA LEU A 23 18.60 15.07 2.27
C LEU A 23 18.88 13.94 1.27
N GLY A 24 18.25 14.00 0.11
CA GLY A 24 18.43 13.01 -0.97
C GLY A 24 17.51 11.78 -0.87
N GLU A 25 16.70 11.65 0.17
CA GLU A 25 15.69 10.61 0.27
C GLU A 25 14.35 11.14 -0.29
N TYR A 26 13.86 10.56 -1.38
CA TYR A 26 12.49 10.76 -1.86
C TYR A 26 11.51 9.88 -1.05
N GLY A 27 11.63 9.90 0.28
CA GLY A 27 10.63 9.31 1.16
C GLY A 27 9.31 10.11 1.09
N PRO A 28 8.18 9.57 1.56
CA PRO A 28 6.85 10.20 1.41
C PRO A 28 6.67 11.45 2.30
N GLY A 29 7.76 12.00 2.83
CA GLY A 29 7.82 13.37 3.34
C GLY A 29 7.72 14.35 2.18
N ARG A 30 6.53 14.43 1.58
CA ARG A 30 6.17 15.55 0.71
C ARG A 30 6.39 16.82 1.50
N ALA A 31 7.09 17.77 0.90
CA ALA A 31 7.06 19.14 1.41
C ALA A 31 5.59 19.52 1.63
N PRO A 32 5.26 20.25 2.72
CA PRO A 32 3.94 20.85 2.84
C PRO A 32 3.72 21.62 1.53
N ASN A 33 2.63 21.30 0.81
CA ASN A 33 2.21 21.88 -0.47
C ASN A 33 2.54 21.11 -1.78
N ASN A 34 3.03 19.88 -1.75
CA ASN A 34 3.13 19.06 -2.98
C ASN A 34 1.78 18.43 -3.34
N PHE A 35 0.83 19.22 -3.84
CA PHE A 35 -0.45 18.75 -4.36
C PHE A 35 -0.30 18.00 -5.68
N GLN A 36 -1.17 17.02 -5.90
CA GLN A 36 -1.30 16.31 -7.17
C GLN A 36 -2.76 16.21 -7.59
N ILE A 37 -3.00 16.09 -8.90
CA ILE A 37 -4.34 15.81 -9.42
C ILE A 37 -4.85 14.50 -8.82
N GLY A 38 -6.05 14.56 -8.26
CA GLY A 38 -6.74 13.48 -7.57
C GLY A 38 -6.60 13.49 -6.05
N ASP A 39 -5.72 14.33 -5.47
CA ASP A 39 -5.64 14.50 -4.02
C ASP A 39 -6.99 14.97 -3.45
N GLN A 40 -7.46 14.31 -2.39
CA GLN A 40 -8.59 14.75 -1.58
C GLN A 40 -8.09 15.78 -0.58
N VAL A 41 -8.77 16.92 -0.51
CA VAL A 41 -8.37 18.07 0.30
C VAL A 41 -9.53 18.62 1.11
N THR A 42 -9.24 19.19 2.25
CA THR A 42 -10.19 19.91 3.11
C THR A 42 -9.63 21.28 3.49
N VAL A 43 -10.51 22.18 3.90
CA VAL A 43 -10.14 23.46 4.51
C VAL A 43 -10.33 23.34 6.02
N ASP A 44 -9.25 23.48 6.78
CA ASP A 44 -9.25 23.38 8.25
C ASP A 44 -8.72 24.68 8.86
N LEU A 45 -9.30 25.80 8.41
CA LEU A 45 -8.97 27.15 8.86
C LEU A 45 -10.25 27.94 9.04
N ASP A 46 -10.23 28.91 9.95
CA ASP A 46 -11.33 29.85 10.13
C ASP A 46 -11.56 30.66 8.85
N ILE A 47 -12.83 30.95 8.56
CA ILE A 47 -13.24 31.64 7.34
C ILE A 47 -12.50 32.97 7.11
N GLU A 48 -12.23 33.73 8.17
CA GLU A 48 -11.50 35.01 8.08
C GLU A 48 -10.05 34.82 7.59
N ILE A 49 -9.40 33.72 8.00
CA ILE A 49 -8.06 33.35 7.58
C ILE A 49 -8.09 32.92 6.11
N VAL A 50 -9.06 32.08 5.74
CA VAL A 50 -9.25 31.62 4.35
C VAL A 50 -9.44 32.80 3.40
N GLN A 51 -10.35 33.72 3.74
CA GLN A 51 -10.61 34.92 2.94
C GLN A 51 -9.35 35.78 2.75
N SER A 52 -8.54 35.91 3.80
CA SER A 52 -7.29 36.68 3.77
C SER A 52 -6.24 36.02 2.87
N LEU A 53 -6.07 34.70 2.97
CA LEU A 53 -5.10 33.93 2.18
C LEU A 53 -5.48 33.81 0.70
N GLN A 54 -6.77 33.92 0.38
CA GLN A 54 -7.27 33.88 -0.99
C GLN A 54 -7.01 35.17 -1.79
N HIS A 55 -6.52 36.25 -1.16
CA HIS A 55 -6.23 37.48 -1.88
C HIS A 55 -5.07 37.27 -2.86
N GLY A 56 -5.35 37.45 -4.16
CA GLY A 56 -4.39 37.15 -5.23
C GLY A 56 -4.39 35.69 -5.68
N HIS A 57 -5.24 34.84 -5.11
CA HIS A 57 -5.28 33.40 -5.35
C HIS A 57 -6.72 32.90 -5.61
N GLY A 58 -7.36 33.43 -6.66
CA GLY A 58 -8.77 33.12 -7.00
C GLY A 58 -9.84 33.87 -6.19
N GLY A 59 -9.49 34.44 -5.03
CA GLY A 59 -10.40 35.24 -4.21
C GLY A 59 -11.43 34.41 -3.43
N TRP A 60 -12.38 35.10 -2.80
CA TRP A 60 -13.48 34.48 -2.06
C TRP A 60 -14.84 34.95 -2.57
N THR A 61 -15.80 34.02 -2.66
CA THR A 61 -17.21 34.30 -2.94
C THR A 61 -18.11 33.49 -2.02
N ASP A 62 -19.36 33.92 -1.80
CA ASP A 62 -20.32 33.21 -0.94
C ASP A 62 -20.67 31.80 -1.46
N GLY A 63 -20.40 31.48 -2.73
CA GLY A 63 -20.54 30.11 -3.24
C GLY A 63 -19.54 29.13 -2.62
N MET A 64 -18.42 29.63 -2.08
CA MET A 64 -17.32 28.80 -1.59
C MET A 64 -17.57 28.23 -0.19
N PHE A 65 -18.62 28.62 0.54
CA PHE A 65 -18.90 28.11 1.89
C PHE A 65 -18.92 26.58 2.00
N GLU A 66 -19.25 25.88 0.91
CA GLU A 66 -19.17 24.42 0.84
C GLU A 66 -17.79 23.86 1.20
N CYS A 67 -16.71 24.58 0.89
CA CYS A 67 -15.33 24.13 1.11
C CYS A 67 -14.97 23.97 2.60
N LEU A 68 -15.66 24.69 3.50
CA LEU A 68 -15.39 24.68 4.94
C LEU A 68 -15.93 23.43 5.64
N SER A 69 -16.80 22.67 4.97
CA SER A 69 -17.44 21.48 5.55
C SER A 69 -17.42 20.26 4.64
N THR A 70 -16.90 20.41 3.42
CA THR A 70 -16.92 19.36 2.39
C THR A 70 -15.50 19.10 1.91
N THR A 71 -15.14 17.82 1.77
CA THR A 71 -13.89 17.42 1.11
C THR A 71 -14.01 17.63 -0.40
N GLY A 72 -13.01 18.28 -0.98
CA GLY A 72 -12.88 18.49 -2.43
C GLY A 72 -11.79 17.62 -3.04
N THR A 73 -11.78 17.50 -4.37
CA THR A 73 -10.76 16.78 -5.13
C THR A 73 -9.93 17.76 -5.96
N VAL A 74 -8.61 17.70 -5.84
CA VAL A 74 -7.70 18.47 -6.72
C VAL A 74 -7.86 17.99 -8.15
N VAL A 75 -8.23 18.88 -9.06
CA VAL A 75 -8.44 18.59 -10.49
C VAL A 75 -7.47 19.34 -11.40
N GLY A 76 -6.71 20.29 -10.85
CA GLY A 76 -5.72 21.05 -11.60
C GLY A 76 -4.82 21.86 -10.69
N ILE A 77 -3.70 22.29 -11.27
CA ILE A 77 -2.76 23.25 -10.70
C ILE A 77 -2.54 24.28 -11.82
N ASP A 78 -2.74 25.56 -11.53
CA ASP A 78 -2.60 26.61 -12.55
C ASP A 78 -1.16 27.14 -12.68
N GLU A 79 -0.97 28.17 -13.50
CA GLU A 79 0.34 28.72 -13.86
C GLU A 79 1.04 29.43 -12.69
N ASP A 80 0.25 29.96 -11.74
CA ASP A 80 0.75 30.64 -10.54
C ASP A 80 0.85 29.69 -9.33
N HIS A 81 0.68 28.39 -9.58
CA HIS A 81 0.72 27.28 -8.62
C HIS A 81 -0.45 27.23 -7.62
N ASP A 82 -1.59 27.84 -7.94
CA ASP A 82 -2.81 27.67 -7.17
C ASP A 82 -3.53 26.37 -7.52
N ILE A 83 -4.29 25.87 -6.56
CA ILE A 83 -4.88 24.54 -6.60
C ILE A 83 -6.34 24.63 -7.00
N VAL A 84 -6.69 24.02 -8.13
CA VAL A 84 -8.07 23.94 -8.60
C VAL A 84 -8.72 22.71 -8.00
N VAL A 85 -9.76 22.90 -7.18
CA VAL A 85 -10.46 21.86 -6.44
C VAL A 85 -11.91 21.75 -6.91
N ALA A 86 -12.36 20.54 -7.24
CA ALA A 86 -13.73 20.22 -7.58
C ALA A 86 -14.51 19.66 -6.38
N TYR A 87 -15.77 20.07 -6.26
CA TYR A 87 -16.68 19.64 -5.19
C TYR A 87 -17.84 18.78 -5.73
N PRO A 88 -18.55 18.02 -4.88
CA PRO A 88 -19.72 17.22 -5.28
C PRO A 88 -20.84 18.03 -5.94
N SER A 89 -20.92 19.33 -5.63
CA SER A 89 -21.81 20.31 -6.27
C SER A 89 -21.48 20.57 -7.74
N SER A 90 -20.40 19.98 -8.27
CA SER A 90 -19.80 20.26 -9.58
C SER A 90 -19.15 21.65 -9.71
N HIS A 91 -19.12 22.44 -8.64
CA HIS A 91 -18.32 23.67 -8.62
C HIS A 91 -16.82 23.36 -8.59
N ARG A 92 -16.05 24.30 -9.12
CA ARG A 92 -14.59 24.28 -9.09
C ARG A 92 -14.10 25.61 -8.56
N TRP A 93 -13.21 25.56 -7.60
CA TRP A 93 -12.66 26.72 -6.93
C TRP A 93 -11.14 26.66 -6.94
N THR A 94 -10.51 27.81 -7.15
CA THR A 94 -9.05 27.96 -7.10
C THR A 94 -8.65 28.41 -5.71
N PHE A 95 -7.68 27.72 -5.10
CA PHE A 95 -7.21 27.97 -3.75
C PHE A 95 -5.73 28.26 -3.72
N ASN A 96 -5.35 29.21 -2.86
CA ASN A 96 -4.00 29.28 -2.31
C ASN A 96 -3.64 27.92 -1.69
N PRO A 97 -2.48 27.31 -2.04
CA PRO A 97 -2.05 26.03 -1.49
C PRO A 97 -2.06 25.95 0.04
N THR A 98 -1.82 27.08 0.72
CA THR A 98 -1.76 27.15 2.20
C THR A 98 -3.12 26.98 2.89
N VAL A 99 -4.22 27.18 2.16
CA VAL A 99 -5.58 27.01 2.67
C VAL A 99 -5.97 25.53 2.76
N LEU A 100 -5.33 24.68 1.96
CA LEU A 100 -5.72 23.29 1.78
C LEU A 100 -4.89 22.34 2.63
N THR A 101 -5.56 21.38 3.24
CA THR A 101 -4.96 20.23 3.90
C THR A 101 -5.27 18.98 3.11
N ILE A 102 -4.26 18.18 2.76
CA ILE A 102 -4.45 16.90 2.07
C ILE A 102 -5.02 15.88 3.06
N VAL A 103 -6.20 15.37 2.75
CA VAL A 103 -6.89 14.30 3.50
C VAL A 103 -6.48 12.92 2.98
N SER A 104 -6.30 12.79 1.68
CA SER A 104 -5.91 11.54 1.01
C SER A 104 -5.29 11.85 -0.35
N SER A 105 -4.32 11.05 -0.80
CA SER A 105 -3.66 11.22 -2.10
C SER A 105 -3.65 9.91 -2.88
N PRO A 106 -4.00 9.89 -4.18
CA PRO A 106 -3.87 8.70 -5.02
C PRO A 106 -2.45 8.12 -5.03
N MET A 107 -1.42 8.95 -4.85
CA MET A 107 -0.03 8.51 -4.78
C MET A 107 0.34 7.96 -3.40
N MET A 108 -0.31 8.41 -2.30
CA MET A 108 -0.22 7.72 -1.01
C MET A 108 -0.79 6.30 -1.09
N MET A 109 -1.61 6.01 -2.10
CA MET A 109 -2.09 4.66 -2.39
C MET A 109 -1.06 3.80 -3.16
N LEU A 110 0.03 4.37 -3.68
CA LEU A 110 1.06 3.62 -4.43
C LEU A 110 2.28 3.26 -3.59
N THR A 111 2.41 3.81 -2.38
CA THR A 111 3.50 3.50 -1.44
C THR A 111 2.95 2.84 -0.18
N ASP A 112 2.94 1.50 -0.16
CA ASP A 112 2.77 0.59 0.99
C ASP A 112 1.58 0.79 1.95
N ASN A 113 0.70 1.76 1.74
CA ASN A 113 -0.44 2.02 2.62
C ASN A 113 -1.64 2.56 1.84
N GLN A 114 -2.09 1.79 0.84
CA GLN A 114 -3.50 1.84 0.41
C GLN A 114 -4.40 1.84 1.67
N PRO A 115 -5.52 2.56 1.72
CA PRO A 115 -6.69 2.08 2.44
C PRO A 115 -7.08 0.78 1.74
N GLN A 116 -6.39 -0.30 2.13
CA GLN A 116 -6.65 -1.64 1.69
C GLN A 116 -8.11 -1.89 2.04
N LEU A 117 -9.00 -1.88 1.04
CA LEU A 117 -10.36 -2.30 1.25
C LEU A 117 -10.30 -3.80 1.53
N PHE A 118 -10.36 -4.13 2.81
CA PHE A 118 -10.38 -5.50 3.28
C PHE A 118 -11.76 -6.09 3.07
N ALA A 119 -11.79 -7.31 2.58
CA ALA A 119 -12.98 -8.13 2.47
C ALA A 119 -12.81 -9.39 3.31
N VAL A 120 -13.93 -10.00 3.70
CA VAL A 120 -13.92 -11.31 4.32
C VAL A 120 -13.23 -12.31 3.39
N GLY A 121 -12.30 -13.07 3.95
CA GLY A 121 -11.50 -14.05 3.24
C GLY A 121 -10.15 -13.55 2.73
N ASP A 122 -9.87 -12.26 2.79
CA ASP A 122 -8.56 -11.72 2.42
C ASP A 122 -7.45 -12.26 3.33
N PHE A 123 -6.25 -12.42 2.77
CA PHE A 123 -5.06 -12.74 3.53
C PHE A 123 -4.29 -11.47 3.84
N VAL A 124 -3.90 -11.31 5.10
CA VAL A 124 -3.22 -10.11 5.59
C VAL A 124 -2.01 -10.50 6.43
N LYS A 125 -0.91 -9.77 6.27
CA LYS A 125 0.29 -9.90 7.09
C LYS A 125 0.22 -8.90 8.25
N ILE A 126 0.40 -9.39 9.46
CA ILE A 126 0.43 -8.54 10.67
C ILE A 126 1.75 -7.76 10.72
N CYS A 127 1.69 -6.50 11.16
CA CYS A 127 2.86 -5.68 11.40
C CYS A 127 3.89 -6.42 12.28
N SER A 128 5.16 -6.36 11.90
CA SER A 128 6.26 -7.00 12.63
C SER A 128 6.89 -6.09 13.69
N ASP A 129 6.59 -4.79 13.64
CA ASP A 129 7.11 -3.79 14.58
C ASP A 129 6.21 -3.75 15.83
N LEU A 130 6.78 -4.18 16.96
CA LEU A 130 6.08 -4.32 18.24
C LEU A 130 5.65 -2.96 18.81
N GLU A 131 6.53 -1.97 18.79
CA GLU A 131 6.23 -0.63 19.28
C GLU A 131 5.13 0.02 18.45
N ARG A 132 5.21 -0.10 17.12
CA ARG A 132 4.22 0.45 16.19
C ARG A 132 2.85 -0.19 16.37
N ILE A 133 2.74 -1.52 16.42
CA ILE A 133 1.45 -2.19 16.54
C ILE A 133 0.77 -1.90 17.88
N LYS A 134 1.54 -1.76 18.98
CA LYS A 134 1.00 -1.35 20.29
C LYS A 134 0.32 0.01 20.25
N ILE A 135 0.87 0.95 19.47
CA ILE A 135 0.27 2.28 19.28
C ILE A 135 -0.99 2.17 18.43
N LEU A 136 -0.94 1.42 17.32
CA LEU A 136 -2.06 1.26 16.38
C LEU A 136 -3.27 0.53 17.00
N GLN A 137 -3.05 -0.36 17.97
CA GLN A 137 -4.12 -1.12 18.63
C GLN A 137 -4.90 -0.33 19.68
N ARG A 138 -4.44 0.85 20.10
CA ARG A 138 -5.14 1.66 21.11
C ARG A 138 -6.49 2.12 20.56
N GLY A 139 -7.58 1.75 21.21
CA GLY A 139 -8.93 2.02 20.73
C GLY A 139 -9.44 1.06 19.65
N HIS A 140 -8.63 0.07 19.24
CA HIS A 140 -8.91 -0.87 18.13
C HIS A 140 -8.77 -2.33 18.57
N GLY A 141 -9.50 -2.71 19.64
CA GLY A 141 -9.42 -4.04 20.26
C GLY A 141 -8.30 -4.22 21.29
N GLU A 142 -7.50 -3.18 21.52
CA GLU A 142 -6.35 -3.14 22.43
C GLU A 142 -5.24 -4.14 22.09
N TRP A 143 -4.07 -3.94 22.69
CA TRP A 143 -2.97 -4.89 22.59
C TRP A 143 -2.98 -5.86 23.78
N ALA A 144 -2.87 -7.16 23.51
CA ALA A 144 -2.64 -8.19 24.51
C ALA A 144 -1.29 -8.87 24.29
N GLU A 145 -0.55 -9.16 25.37
CA GLU A 145 0.77 -9.82 25.27
C GLU A 145 0.71 -11.22 24.62
N ALA A 146 -0.44 -11.88 24.65
CA ALA A 146 -0.68 -13.12 23.91
C ALA A 146 -0.70 -12.95 22.38
N MET A 147 -0.71 -11.71 21.86
CA MET A 147 -0.61 -11.39 20.44
C MET A 147 0.83 -11.37 19.93
N VAL A 148 1.86 -11.34 20.79
CA VAL A 148 3.28 -11.34 20.36
C VAL A 148 3.61 -12.41 19.30
N PRO A 149 3.08 -13.65 19.35
CA PRO A 149 3.37 -14.66 18.32
C PRO A 149 2.79 -14.37 16.94
N THR A 150 1.88 -13.40 16.80
CA THR A 150 1.24 -13.06 15.52
C THR A 150 2.06 -12.07 14.68
N LEU A 151 3.06 -11.40 15.28
CA LEU A 151 3.88 -10.39 14.61
C LEU A 151 4.54 -10.96 13.34
N GLY A 152 4.35 -10.26 12.22
CA GLY A 152 4.87 -10.66 10.92
C GLY A 152 4.21 -11.91 10.29
N LYS A 153 3.26 -12.57 10.98
CA LYS A 153 2.54 -13.73 10.45
C LYS A 153 1.45 -13.30 9.49
N VAL A 154 1.04 -14.23 8.63
CA VAL A 154 -0.11 -14.07 7.75
C VAL A 154 -1.33 -14.70 8.41
N GLY A 155 -2.43 -13.98 8.41
CA GLY A 155 -3.74 -14.43 8.87
C GLY A 155 -4.81 -14.21 7.81
N ARG A 156 -6.01 -14.72 8.11
CA ARG A 156 -7.18 -14.59 7.24
C ARG A 156 -8.23 -13.69 7.89
N VAL A 157 -8.74 -12.72 7.14
CA VAL A 157 -9.83 -11.84 7.58
C VAL A 157 -11.11 -12.66 7.68
N GLN A 158 -11.65 -12.80 8.88
CA GLN A 158 -12.90 -13.50 9.17
C GLN A 158 -14.09 -12.53 9.15
N GLN A 159 -13.87 -11.28 9.54
CA GLN A 159 -14.90 -10.24 9.59
C GLN A 159 -14.27 -8.85 9.50
N VAL A 160 -15.00 -7.91 8.90
CA VAL A 160 -14.72 -6.48 8.95
C VAL A 160 -15.84 -5.83 9.78
N TYR A 161 -15.47 -5.10 10.83
CA TYR A 161 -16.40 -4.43 11.74
C TYR A 161 -16.88 -3.09 11.16
N HIS A 162 -17.90 -2.48 11.78
CA HIS A 162 -18.52 -1.23 11.31
C HIS A 162 -17.59 -0.01 11.44
N ASP A 163 -16.61 -0.08 12.33
CA ASP A 163 -15.51 0.88 12.53
C ASP A 163 -14.28 0.57 11.66
N ASN A 164 -14.42 -0.40 10.75
CA ASN A 164 -13.40 -0.96 9.86
C ASN A 164 -12.35 -1.85 10.53
N ASP A 165 -12.43 -2.13 11.83
CA ASP A 165 -11.50 -3.08 12.45
C ASP A 165 -11.64 -4.49 11.87
N LEU A 166 -10.55 -5.23 11.87
CA LEU A 166 -10.47 -6.55 11.23
C LEU A 166 -10.42 -7.65 12.28
N LYS A 167 -11.35 -8.58 12.24
CA LYS A 167 -11.19 -9.85 12.92
C LYS A 167 -10.34 -10.77 12.06
N VAL A 168 -9.09 -10.99 12.46
CA VAL A 168 -8.12 -11.81 11.72
C VAL A 168 -7.81 -13.09 12.49
N GLU A 169 -7.94 -14.23 11.82
CA GLU A 169 -7.50 -15.52 12.34
C GLU A 169 -6.03 -15.75 12.02
N VAL A 170 -5.23 -15.96 13.07
CA VAL A 170 -3.80 -16.28 13.02
C VAL A 170 -3.54 -17.44 13.96
N CYS A 171 -2.91 -18.52 13.47
CA CYS A 171 -2.58 -19.71 14.29
C CYS A 171 -3.80 -20.27 15.07
N ASN A 172 -4.95 -20.40 14.40
CA ASN A 172 -6.24 -20.87 14.96
C ASN A 172 -6.82 -20.00 16.08
N THR A 173 -6.29 -18.78 16.27
CA THR A 173 -6.82 -17.81 17.23
C THR A 173 -7.24 -16.56 16.48
N SER A 174 -8.42 -16.02 16.81
CA SER A 174 -8.90 -14.77 16.20
C SER A 174 -8.59 -13.58 17.07
N TRP A 175 -8.11 -12.50 16.45
CA TRP A 175 -7.80 -11.23 17.11
C TRP A 175 -8.39 -10.07 16.32
N THR A 176 -8.68 -8.97 17.01
CA THR A 176 -9.09 -7.71 16.37
C THR A 176 -7.85 -6.89 16.08
N TYR A 177 -7.70 -6.43 14.84
CA TYR A 177 -6.61 -5.56 14.41
C TYR A 177 -7.14 -4.28 13.77
N ASN A 178 -6.48 -3.17 14.09
CA ASN A 178 -6.55 -1.95 13.31
C ASN A 178 -6.15 -2.25 11.85
N PRO A 179 -6.88 -1.75 10.83
CA PRO A 179 -6.52 -1.91 9.41
C PRO A 179 -5.09 -1.50 9.07
N LEU A 180 -4.56 -0.49 9.76
CA LEU A 180 -3.18 0.02 9.58
C LEU A 180 -2.11 -0.87 10.22
N ALA A 181 -2.53 -1.82 11.08
CA ALA A 181 -1.65 -2.79 11.70
C ALA A 181 -1.40 -4.02 10.80
N VAL A 182 -2.03 -4.07 9.62
CA VAL A 182 -1.88 -5.21 8.70
C VAL A 182 -1.70 -4.75 7.25
N THR A 183 -1.10 -5.61 6.44
CA THR A 183 -0.91 -5.38 5.00
C THR A 183 -1.57 -6.53 4.24
N LYS A 184 -2.48 -6.23 3.30
CA LYS A 184 -3.09 -7.27 2.46
C LYS A 184 -2.02 -7.93 1.59
N VAL A 185 -2.01 -9.25 1.59
CA VAL A 185 -1.07 -10.07 0.80
C VAL A 185 -1.76 -10.85 -0.31
N ALA A 186 -3.06 -11.12 -0.20
CA ALA A 186 -3.86 -11.72 -1.27
C ALA A 186 -5.35 -11.40 -1.10
N SER A 187 -6.06 -11.21 -2.23
CA SER A 187 -7.51 -11.07 -2.26
C SER A 187 -8.20 -12.43 -2.31
N SER A 188 -9.38 -12.55 -1.69
CA SER A 188 -10.20 -13.76 -1.81
C SER A 188 -10.72 -14.05 -3.22
N SER A 189 -10.76 -13.03 -4.09
CA SER A 189 -11.19 -13.12 -5.50
C SER A 189 -10.10 -13.53 -6.47
N ASP A 190 -8.83 -13.37 -6.10
CA ASP A 190 -7.71 -13.81 -6.92
C ASP A 190 -7.58 -15.32 -6.69
N GLY A 191 -8.01 -16.13 -7.65
CA GLY A 191 -7.93 -17.59 -7.63
C GLY A 191 -6.52 -18.19 -7.51
N ALA A 192 -5.55 -17.41 -7.03
CA ALA A 192 -4.27 -17.88 -6.51
C ALA A 192 -4.52 -18.67 -5.23
N THR A 193 -4.60 -19.98 -5.42
CA THR A 193 -4.56 -21.03 -4.39
C THR A 193 -3.80 -20.59 -3.15
N ALA A 194 -4.55 -20.20 -2.13
CA ALA A 194 -4.06 -20.09 -0.78
C ALA A 194 -3.36 -21.41 -0.42
N VAL A 195 -2.09 -21.31 -0.04
CA VAL A 195 -1.36 -22.38 0.63
C VAL A 195 -2.05 -22.55 2.00
N THR A 196 -3.14 -23.31 2.00
CA THR A 196 -3.72 -23.84 3.22
C THR A 196 -2.76 -24.88 3.75
N THR A 197 -2.52 -24.87 5.06
CA THR A 197 -1.64 -25.77 5.82
C THR A 197 -2.09 -27.24 5.87
N ASN A 198 -2.73 -27.74 4.81
CA ASN A 198 -3.10 -29.15 4.70
C ASN A 198 -2.07 -29.83 3.79
N GLY A 199 -1.15 -30.59 4.40
CA GLY A 199 -0.09 -31.33 3.70
C GLY A 199 -0.60 -32.25 2.57
N GLU A 200 -1.87 -32.60 2.57
CA GLU A 200 -2.53 -33.38 1.51
C GLU A 200 -2.75 -32.61 0.20
N ARG A 201 -2.89 -31.27 0.25
CA ARG A 201 -3.04 -30.44 -0.96
C ARG A 201 -1.69 -30.11 -1.59
N LEU A 202 -0.67 -29.88 -0.76
CA LEU A 202 0.69 -29.66 -1.26
C LEU A 202 1.21 -30.93 -1.95
N SER A 203 0.96 -32.11 -1.40
CA SER A 203 1.34 -33.38 -2.03
C SER A 203 0.61 -33.61 -3.36
N ALA A 204 -0.66 -33.23 -3.48
CA ALA A 204 -1.41 -33.31 -4.74
C ALA A 204 -0.90 -32.32 -5.81
N ILE A 205 -0.56 -31.08 -5.42
CA ILE A 205 0.01 -30.08 -6.33
C ILE A 205 1.42 -30.47 -6.76
N LEU A 206 2.26 -30.95 -5.83
CA LEU A 206 3.58 -31.49 -6.14
C LEU A 206 3.45 -32.70 -7.07
N LYS A 207 2.51 -33.62 -6.83
CA LYS A 207 2.24 -34.73 -7.75
C LYS A 207 1.89 -34.25 -9.15
N LYS A 208 1.08 -33.20 -9.27
CA LYS A 208 0.67 -32.63 -10.56
C LYS A 208 1.81 -31.87 -11.26
N LEU A 209 2.73 -31.28 -10.49
CA LEU A 209 3.91 -30.58 -11.00
C LEU A 209 5.03 -31.54 -11.43
N PHE A 210 5.14 -32.68 -10.75
CA PHE A 210 6.11 -33.75 -11.02
C PHE A 210 5.51 -34.90 -11.85
N GLU A 211 4.24 -34.83 -12.23
CA GLU A 211 3.62 -35.81 -13.12
C GLU A 211 4.26 -35.66 -14.51
N PRO A 212 5.04 -36.67 -14.97
CA PRO A 212 5.70 -36.58 -16.25
C PRO A 212 4.63 -36.50 -17.33
N HIS A 213 4.47 -35.31 -17.91
CA HIS A 213 3.68 -35.15 -19.11
C HIS A 213 4.49 -35.80 -20.23
N THR A 214 4.15 -37.04 -20.58
CA THR A 214 4.72 -37.73 -21.73
C THR A 214 4.27 -36.96 -22.98
N SER A 215 5.15 -36.12 -23.50
CA SER A 215 4.98 -35.56 -24.83
C SER A 215 5.19 -36.71 -25.82
N GLY A 216 4.34 -36.80 -26.83
CA GLY A 216 4.54 -37.77 -27.91
C GLY A 216 5.78 -37.48 -28.78
N ASP A 217 6.49 -36.38 -28.51
CA ASP A 217 7.73 -36.00 -29.18
C ASP A 217 8.94 -36.63 -28.50
N THR A 218 9.58 -37.56 -29.21
CA THR A 218 10.80 -38.26 -28.78
C THR A 218 11.94 -37.31 -28.42
N THR A 219 12.00 -36.13 -29.04
CA THR A 219 13.03 -35.12 -28.78
C THR A 219 12.79 -34.44 -27.44
N GLU A 220 11.54 -34.15 -27.13
CA GLU A 220 11.15 -33.53 -25.86
C GLU A 220 11.33 -34.51 -24.69
N GLU A 221 11.00 -35.79 -24.90
CA GLU A 221 11.21 -36.84 -23.90
C GLU A 221 12.69 -37.12 -23.63
N LEU A 222 13.55 -37.04 -24.66
CA LEU A 222 15.01 -37.09 -24.48
C LEU A 222 15.52 -35.93 -23.62
N VAL A 223 15.06 -34.70 -23.88
CA VAL A 223 15.48 -33.51 -23.11
C VAL A 223 15.01 -33.61 -21.65
N LYS A 224 13.79 -34.10 -21.41
CA LYS A 224 13.28 -34.36 -20.05
C LYS A 224 14.10 -35.43 -19.33
N ALA A 225 14.42 -36.54 -20.00
CA ALA A 225 15.24 -37.60 -19.43
C ALA A 225 16.64 -37.10 -19.05
N ALA A 226 17.26 -36.27 -19.89
CA ALA A 226 18.55 -35.65 -19.62
C ALA A 226 18.50 -34.66 -18.45
N ALA A 227 17.47 -33.81 -18.39
CA ALA A 227 17.28 -32.84 -17.31
C ALA A 227 17.07 -33.51 -15.94
N ASN A 228 16.44 -34.69 -15.92
CA ASN A 228 16.20 -35.47 -14.70
C ASN A 228 17.34 -36.45 -14.37
N GLY A 229 18.40 -36.50 -15.19
CA GLY A 229 19.56 -37.37 -14.97
C GLY A 229 19.29 -38.87 -15.18
N ASP A 230 18.23 -39.24 -15.89
CA ASP A 230 17.90 -40.63 -16.21
C ASP A 230 18.76 -41.15 -17.37
N LYS A 231 19.97 -41.56 -17.02
CA LYS A 231 20.99 -42.00 -17.98
C LYS A 231 20.50 -43.17 -18.86
N THR A 232 19.79 -44.12 -18.27
CA THR A 232 19.23 -45.29 -18.97
C THR A 232 18.22 -44.90 -20.03
N MET A 233 17.33 -43.96 -19.71
CA MET A 233 16.31 -43.50 -20.65
C MET A 233 16.93 -42.66 -21.79
N VAL A 234 17.93 -41.84 -21.47
CA VAL A 234 18.73 -41.11 -22.48
C VAL A 234 19.47 -42.06 -23.43
N GLU A 235 20.09 -43.12 -22.91
CA GLU A 235 20.77 -44.14 -23.73
C GLU A 235 19.78 -44.87 -24.66
N ASN A 236 18.58 -45.17 -24.19
CA ASN A 236 17.53 -45.80 -25.02
C ASN A 236 17.04 -44.90 -26.15
N PHE A 237 16.86 -43.60 -25.90
CA PHE A 237 16.49 -42.63 -26.95
C PHE A 237 17.63 -42.44 -27.97
N LEU A 238 18.89 -42.41 -27.51
CA LEU A 238 20.06 -42.29 -28.39
C LEU A 238 20.36 -43.56 -29.19
N ALA A 239 19.97 -44.73 -28.69
CA ALA A 239 20.12 -46.02 -29.38
C ALA A 239 19.04 -46.26 -30.47
N GLY A 240 18.01 -45.42 -30.55
CA GLY A 240 16.82 -45.62 -31.38
C GLY A 240 16.70 -44.72 -32.61
N THR A 241 17.58 -44.86 -33.60
CA THR A 241 17.29 -44.55 -35.02
C THR A 241 18.03 -45.52 -35.97
N THR A 242 18.06 -46.81 -35.62
CA THR A 242 18.46 -47.87 -36.56
C THR A 242 17.44 -49.00 -36.50
N GLY A 243 16.43 -48.93 -37.36
CA GLY A 243 15.44 -50.01 -37.49
C GLY A 243 14.14 -49.65 -38.19
N GLN A 244 14.18 -49.00 -39.35
CA GLN A 244 13.12 -49.13 -40.37
C GLN A 244 13.76 -49.16 -41.77
N ASN A 245 14.07 -50.39 -42.22
CA ASN A 245 13.78 -50.92 -43.55
C ASN A 245 13.95 -52.44 -43.51
#